data_AF-A0A177NR26-F1
#
_entry.id   AF-A0A177NR26-F1
#
_cell.length_a   1.000
_cell.length_b   1.000
_cell.length_c   1.000
_cell.angle_alpha   90.00
_cell.angle_beta   90.00
_cell.angle_gamma   90.00
#
_symmetry.space_group_name_H-M   'P 1'
#
loop_
_entity.id
_entity.type
_entity.pdbx_description
1 polymer ?
#
loop_
_entity_poly.entity_id
_entity_poly.type
_entity_poly.pdbx_seq_one_letter_code
_entity_poly.pdbx_strand_id
1 'polypeptide(L)'
;MKSVYFVLIRTLVIVLPNLAVAELYKCSENGKITYQAKPCRNKSAEKQVDIEISNPERNAKALERLKEVEADYQAKKEQEALREKAQHEAALRAAEVKALERNANAQVDQSEAMRKQVKELDSAENVRGSIVGEKLR
;
A
#
# COMPACT_ATOMS: atom_id res chain seq x y z
N MET A 1 32.81 -24.25 -42.74
CA MET A 1 31.69 -23.65 -41.97
C MET A 1 32.08 -22.37 -41.23
N LYS A 2 33.25 -22.28 -40.56
CA LYS A 2 33.69 -21.08 -39.82
C LYS A 2 33.85 -19.81 -40.70
N SER A 3 34.32 -19.93 -41.95
CA SER A 3 34.45 -18.77 -42.86
C SER A 3 33.12 -18.17 -43.29
N VAL A 4 32.07 -18.98 -43.45
CA VAL A 4 30.73 -18.47 -43.83
C VAL A 4 30.14 -17.66 -42.68
N TYR A 5 30.34 -18.12 -41.44
CA TYR A 5 29.92 -17.40 -40.23
C TYR A 5 30.68 -16.08 -40.07
N PHE A 6 31.98 -16.06 -40.38
CA PHE A 6 32.81 -14.85 -40.32
C PHE A 6 32.40 -13.80 -41.36
N VAL A 7 32.02 -14.25 -42.57
CA VAL A 7 31.49 -13.37 -43.62
C VAL A 7 30.12 -12.81 -43.23
N LEU A 8 29.22 -13.67 -42.72
CA LEU A 8 27.89 -13.25 -42.27
C LEU A 8 27.95 -12.24 -41.11
N ILE A 9 28.83 -12.47 -40.13
CA ILE A 9 29.04 -11.55 -39.00
C ILE A 9 29.63 -10.23 -39.49
N ARG A 10 30.60 -10.24 -40.41
CA ARG A 10 31.14 -8.99 -40.98
C ARG A 10 30.09 -8.22 -41.77
N THR A 11 29.27 -8.87 -42.59
CA THR A 11 28.19 -8.19 -43.32
C THR A 11 27.14 -7.64 -42.38
N LEU A 12 26.82 -8.33 -41.28
CA LEU A 12 25.86 -7.86 -40.29
C LEU A 12 26.38 -6.58 -39.59
N VAL A 13 27.62 -6.60 -39.10
CA VAL A 13 28.22 -5.46 -38.37
C VAL A 13 28.33 -4.18 -39.22
N ILE A 14 28.51 -4.31 -40.54
CA ILE A 14 28.63 -3.14 -41.45
C ILE A 14 27.27 -2.48 -41.73
N VAL A 15 26.15 -3.21 -41.61
CA VAL A 15 24.81 -2.69 -41.95
C VAL A 15 24.10 -2.03 -40.74
N LEU A 16 24.52 -2.34 -39.51
CA LEU A 16 23.88 -1.81 -38.30
C LEU A 16 24.08 -0.31 -37.97
N PRO A 17 25.13 0.43 -38.39
CA PRO A 17 25.33 1.80 -37.90
C PRO A 17 24.41 2.84 -38.55
N ASN A 18 23.60 2.48 -39.55
CA ASN A 18 22.58 3.38 -40.10
C ASN A 18 21.26 3.32 -39.32
N LEU A 19 21.34 3.14 -38.00
CA LEU A 19 20.24 3.47 -37.09
C LEU A 19 20.05 4.98 -37.17
N ALA A 20 19.11 5.35 -38.04
CA ALA A 20 18.70 6.71 -38.35
C ALA A 20 18.73 7.61 -37.11
N VAL A 21 19.57 8.65 -37.15
CA VAL A 21 19.40 9.82 -36.30
C VAL A 21 18.02 10.36 -36.65
N ALA A 22 17.05 10.14 -35.78
CA ALA A 22 15.68 10.56 -35.99
C ALA A 22 15.62 12.09 -35.81
N GLU A 23 15.94 12.83 -36.87
CA GLU A 23 15.74 14.28 -36.90
C GLU A 23 14.23 14.55 -36.81
N LEU A 24 13.79 15.13 -35.70
CA LEU A 24 12.40 15.49 -35.46
C LEU A 24 12.19 16.95 -35.88
N TYR A 25 11.47 17.14 -36.98
CA TYR A 25 11.17 18.46 -37.52
C TYR A 25 9.86 18.99 -36.94
N LYS A 26 9.89 20.22 -36.45
CA LYS A 26 8.68 20.94 -36.03
C LYS A 26 8.20 21.81 -37.19
N CYS A 27 7.05 21.43 -37.75
CA CYS A 27 6.41 22.15 -38.83
C CYS A 27 5.25 23.00 -38.28
N SER A 28 5.12 24.22 -38.78
CA SER A 28 4.02 25.13 -38.46
C SER A 28 3.29 25.52 -39.74
N GLU A 29 2.16 24.87 -40.02
CA GLU A 29 1.31 25.19 -41.16
C GLU A 29 -0.05 25.70 -40.66
N ASN A 30 -0.47 26.90 -41.12
CA ASN A 30 -1.75 27.52 -40.77
C ASN A 30 -2.03 27.61 -39.26
N GLY A 31 -1.00 27.88 -38.45
CA GLY A 31 -1.11 28.00 -36.99
C GLY A 31 -1.16 26.66 -36.24
N LYS A 32 -1.13 25.52 -36.93
CA LYS A 32 -1.08 24.18 -36.32
C LYS A 32 0.36 23.67 -36.32
N ILE A 33 0.82 23.24 -35.15
CA ILE A 33 2.16 22.67 -34.95
C ILE A 33 2.08 21.15 -35.08
N THR A 34 2.90 20.57 -35.94
CA THR A 34 3.07 19.12 -36.08
C THR A 34 4.55 18.74 -35.97
N TYR A 35 4.81 17.62 -35.31
CA TYR A 35 6.15 17.05 -35.19
C TYR A 35 6.23 15.82 -36.08
N GLN A 36 7.22 15.78 -36.96
CA GLN A 36 7.34 14.73 -37.98
C GLN A 36 8.80 14.36 -38.22
N ALA A 37 9.02 13.10 -38.58
CA ALA A 37 10.36 12.57 -38.90
C ALA A 37 10.82 12.91 -40.33
N LYS A 38 9.99 13.58 -41.12
CA LYS A 38 10.30 14.03 -42.48
C LYS A 38 10.38 15.56 -42.50
N PRO A 39 11.28 16.17 -43.29
CA PRO A 39 11.41 17.61 -43.38
C PRO A 39 10.09 18.26 -43.79
N CYS A 40 9.86 19.49 -43.33
CA CYS A 40 8.62 20.21 -43.61
C CYS A 40 8.47 20.47 -45.11
N ARG A 41 7.24 20.40 -45.63
CA ARG A 41 6.96 20.63 -47.05
C ARG A 41 7.43 22.01 -47.51
N ASN A 42 7.37 22.99 -46.60
CA ASN A 42 7.93 24.33 -46.75
C ASN A 42 9.13 24.51 -45.80
N LYS A 43 10.34 24.66 -46.36
CA LYS A 43 11.58 24.90 -45.60
C LYS A 43 11.54 26.18 -44.75
N SER A 44 10.70 27.15 -45.10
CA SER A 44 10.52 28.39 -44.32
C SER A 44 9.76 28.19 -42.99
N ALA A 45 9.04 27.07 -42.84
CA ALA A 45 8.31 26.71 -41.62
C ALA A 45 9.04 25.66 -40.75
N GLU A 46 10.23 25.25 -41.17
CA GLU A 46 11.04 24.23 -40.52
C GLU A 46 11.86 24.85 -39.40
N LYS A 47 11.44 24.62 -38.15
CA LYS A 47 12.28 24.88 -36.98
C LYS A 47 12.86 23.56 -36.53
N GLN A 48 14.17 23.39 -36.67
CA GLN A 48 14.89 22.27 -36.10
C GLN A 48 14.73 22.36 -34.58
N VAL A 49 14.13 21.32 -33.98
CA VAL A 49 13.99 21.26 -32.52
C VAL A 49 15.33 20.77 -32.01
N ASP A 50 16.15 21.69 -31.52
CA ASP A 50 17.37 21.34 -30.83
C ASP A 50 16.96 20.68 -29.51
N ILE A 51 17.07 19.34 -29.45
CA ILE A 51 16.86 18.60 -28.22
C ILE A 51 18.09 18.90 -27.38
N GLU A 52 17.97 19.86 -26.48
CA GLU A 52 19.03 20.24 -25.56
C GLU A 52 19.48 18.98 -24.79
N ILE A 53 20.65 18.45 -25.16
CA ILE A 53 21.25 17.28 -24.53
C ILE A 53 21.44 17.67 -23.06
N SER A 54 20.65 17.08 -22.17
CA SER A 54 20.56 17.59 -20.80
C SER A 54 21.93 17.57 -20.13
N ASN A 55 22.28 18.69 -19.49
CA ASN A 55 23.59 18.87 -18.88
C ASN A 55 23.88 17.72 -17.88
N PRO A 56 24.95 16.94 -18.06
CA PRO A 56 25.24 15.78 -17.24
C PRO A 56 25.36 16.10 -15.74
N GLU A 57 25.83 17.30 -15.38
CA GLU A 57 25.88 17.74 -13.97
C GLU A 57 24.47 17.97 -13.38
N ARG A 58 23.54 18.49 -14.18
CA ARG A 58 22.14 18.66 -13.74
C ARG A 58 21.47 17.31 -13.52
N ASN A 59 21.76 16.33 -14.37
CA ASN A 59 21.25 14.97 -14.21
C ASN A 59 21.83 14.29 -12.96
N ALA A 60 23.14 14.43 -12.72
CA ALA A 60 23.79 13.88 -11.53
C ALA A 60 23.19 14.45 -10.23
N LYS A 61 23.02 15.78 -10.16
CA LYS A 61 22.40 16.44 -9.00
C LYS A 61 20.92 16.06 -8.82
N ALA A 62 20.19 15.86 -9.91
CA ALA A 62 18.80 15.40 -9.84
C ALA A 62 18.71 13.95 -9.33
N LEU A 63 19.64 13.08 -9.75
CA LEU A 63 19.73 11.69 -9.28
C LEU A 63 20.07 11.61 -7.78
N GLU A 64 20.97 12.47 -7.28
CA GLU A 64 21.26 12.53 -5.84
C GLU A 64 20.05 12.93 -5.02
N ARG A 65 19.33 13.99 -5.45
CA ARG A 65 18.08 14.40 -4.79
C ARG A 65 17.01 13.31 -4.83
N LEU A 66 16.94 12.56 -5.93
CA LEU A 66 15.97 11.48 -6.05
C LEU A 66 16.27 10.36 -5.05
N LYS A 67 17.55 10.02 -4.85
CA LYS A 67 17.97 9.04 -3.83
C LYS A 67 17.65 9.50 -2.41
N GLU A 68 17.87 10.78 -2.10
CA GLU A 68 17.50 11.34 -0.79
C GLU A 68 15.99 11.24 -0.54
N VAL A 69 15.18 11.65 -1.52
CA VAL A 69 13.72 11.59 -1.42
C VAL A 69 13.22 10.15 -1.31
N GLU A 70 13.83 9.23 -2.06
CA GLU A 70 13.48 7.81 -2.00
C GLU A 70 13.82 7.21 -0.63
N ALA A 71 14.99 7.52 -0.07
CA ALA A 71 15.37 7.08 1.27
C ALA A 71 14.41 7.61 2.35
N ASP A 72 14.09 8.90 2.31
CA ASP A 72 13.12 9.52 3.23
C ASP A 72 11.73 8.90 3.12
N TYR A 73 11.29 8.61 1.90
CA TYR A 73 10.00 7.97 1.65
C TYR A 73 9.96 6.55 2.23
N GLN A 74 11.00 5.74 2.00
CA GLN A 74 11.08 4.40 2.57
C GLN A 74 11.10 4.43 4.09
N ALA A 75 11.87 5.33 4.71
CA ALA A 75 11.92 5.49 6.16
C ALA A 75 10.55 5.84 6.76
N LYS A 76 9.82 6.77 6.13
CA LYS A 76 8.45 7.13 6.56
C LYS A 76 7.48 5.96 6.42
N LYS A 77 7.56 5.23 5.31
CA LYS A 77 6.70 4.07 5.05
C LYS A 77 6.93 2.96 6.07
N GLU A 78 8.18 2.68 6.43
CA GLU A 78 8.51 1.70 7.47
C GLU A 78 7.98 2.14 8.85
N GLN A 79 8.16 3.41 9.20
CA GLN A 79 7.66 3.96 10.45
C GLN A 79 6.13 3.90 10.54
N GLU A 80 5.43 4.20 9.46
CA GLU A 80 3.97 4.13 9.37
C GLU A 80 3.49 2.68 9.50
N ALA A 81 4.12 1.74 8.80
CA ALA A 81 3.80 0.31 8.91
C ALA A 81 4.01 -0.24 10.33
N LEU A 82 5.06 0.20 11.04
CA LEU A 82 5.27 -0.17 12.45
C LEU A 82 4.20 0.42 13.35
N ARG A 83 3.80 1.67 13.12
CA ARG A 83 2.75 2.34 13.88
C ARG A 83 1.40 1.67 13.69
N GLU A 84 1.03 1.32 12.46
CA GLU A 84 -0.22 0.60 12.16
C GLU A 84 -0.26 -0.76 12.84
N LYS A 85 0.85 -1.52 12.78
CA LYS A 85 0.96 -2.81 13.50
C LYS A 85 0.75 -2.64 15.00
N ALA A 86 1.41 -1.66 15.61
CA ALA A 86 1.29 -1.39 17.05
C ALA A 86 -0.14 -0.97 17.43
N GLN A 87 -0.79 -0.12 16.61
CA GLN A 87 -2.18 0.28 16.84
C GLN A 87 -3.15 -0.89 16.71
N HIS A 88 -2.97 -1.74 15.70
CA HIS A 88 -3.77 -2.93 15.51
C HIS A 88 -3.64 -3.90 16.69
N GLU A 89 -2.41 -4.16 17.14
CA GLU A 89 -2.16 -5.01 18.31
C GLU A 89 -2.78 -4.43 19.59
N ALA A 90 -2.65 -3.12 19.81
CA ALA A 90 -3.27 -2.45 20.94
C ALA A 90 -4.81 -2.55 20.90
N ALA A 91 -5.41 -2.41 19.72
CA ALA A 91 -6.85 -2.55 19.53
C ALA A 91 -7.33 -3.98 19.83
N LEU A 92 -6.57 -5.00 19.38
CA LEU A 92 -6.87 -6.40 19.69
C LEU A 92 -6.81 -6.68 21.19
N ARG A 93 -5.75 -6.24 21.87
CA ARG A 93 -5.61 -6.40 23.33
C ARG A 93 -6.75 -5.70 24.08
N ALA A 94 -7.11 -4.48 23.67
CA ALA A 94 -8.23 -3.76 24.27
C ALA A 94 -9.57 -4.48 24.06
N ALA A 95 -9.78 -5.07 22.87
CA ALA A 95 -10.97 -5.86 22.59
C ALA A 95 -11.03 -7.15 23.43
N GLU A 96 -9.89 -7.83 23.61
CA GLU A 96 -9.77 -9.02 24.45
C GLU A 96 -10.08 -8.71 25.92
N VAL A 97 -9.48 -7.66 26.48
CA VAL A 97 -9.75 -7.23 27.87
C VAL A 97 -11.25 -6.91 28.04
N LYS A 98 -11.85 -6.17 27.10
CA LYS A 98 -13.27 -5.83 27.16
C LYS A 98 -14.17 -7.07 27.07
N ALA A 99 -13.77 -8.08 26.30
CA ALA A 99 -14.49 -9.35 26.24
C ALA A 99 -14.38 -10.12 27.56
N LEU A 100 -13.19 -10.16 28.16
CA LEU A 100 -12.97 -10.77 29.48
C LEU A 100 -13.78 -10.08 30.57
N GLU A 101 -13.81 -8.75 30.61
CA GLU A 101 -14.62 -7.98 31.56
C GLU A 101 -16.11 -8.30 31.43
N ARG A 102 -16.64 -8.37 30.20
CA ARG A 102 -18.04 -8.76 29.96
C ARG A 102 -18.34 -10.16 30.46
N ASN A 103 -17.44 -11.11 30.21
CA ASN A 103 -17.59 -12.48 30.68
C ASN A 103 -17.52 -12.57 32.21
N ALA A 104 -16.62 -11.82 32.85
CA ALA A 104 -16.51 -11.75 34.30
C ALA A 104 -17.78 -11.16 34.92
N ASN A 105 -18.29 -10.05 34.38
CA ASN A 105 -19.53 -9.43 34.87
C ASN A 105 -20.73 -10.36 34.69
N ALA A 106 -20.85 -11.04 33.55
CA ALA A 106 -21.92 -12.00 33.34
C ALA A 106 -21.87 -13.17 34.34
N GLN A 107 -20.67 -13.64 34.72
CA GLN A 107 -20.53 -14.66 35.76
C GLN A 107 -20.92 -14.15 37.15
N VAL A 108 -20.58 -12.90 37.48
CA VAL A 108 -21.01 -12.27 38.73
C VAL A 108 -22.53 -12.17 38.78
N ASP A 109 -23.15 -11.65 37.72
CA ASP A 109 -24.61 -11.52 37.62
C ASP A 109 -25.31 -12.88 37.74
N GLN A 110 -24.77 -13.92 37.09
CA GLN A 110 -25.30 -15.28 37.17
C GLN A 110 -25.20 -15.85 38.59
N SER A 111 -24.05 -15.64 39.26
CA SER A 111 -23.83 -16.07 40.63
C SER A 111 -24.78 -15.38 41.61
N GLU A 112 -24.98 -14.07 41.43
CA GLU A 112 -25.93 -13.31 42.27
C GLU A 112 -27.38 -13.74 42.03
N ALA A 113 -27.78 -13.98 40.79
CA ALA A 113 -29.11 -14.49 40.46
C ALA A 113 -29.34 -15.87 41.10
N MET A 114 -28.36 -16.76 41.02
CA MET A 114 -28.42 -18.08 41.65
C MET A 114 -28.50 -17.98 43.18
N ARG A 115 -27.72 -17.09 43.80
CA ARG A 115 -27.79 -16.84 45.25
C ARG A 115 -29.17 -16.35 45.69
N LYS A 116 -29.81 -15.49 44.90
CA LYS A 116 -31.18 -15.03 45.19
C LYS A 116 -32.17 -16.19 45.11
N GLN A 117 -32.11 -17.00 44.06
CA GLN A 117 -32.98 -18.18 43.92
C GLN A 117 -32.81 -19.17 45.09
N VAL A 118 -31.58 -19.47 45.52
CA VAL A 118 -31.35 -20.37 46.66
C VAL A 118 -31.96 -19.79 47.94
N LYS A 119 -31.77 -18.49 48.22
CA LYS A 119 -32.37 -17.85 49.40
C LYS A 119 -33.90 -17.89 49.38
N GLU A 120 -34.51 -17.72 48.21
CA GLU A 120 -35.97 -17.83 48.04
C GLU A 120 -36.45 -19.26 48.34
N LEU A 121 -35.75 -20.27 47.79
CA LEU A 121 -36.04 -21.68 48.07
C LEU A 121 -35.89 -22.03 49.56
N ASP A 122 -34.79 -21.61 50.20
CA ASP A 122 -34.54 -21.83 51.63
C ASP A 122 -35.66 -21.20 52.49
N SER A 123 -36.10 -20.00 52.14
CA SER A 123 -37.19 -19.32 52.86
C SER A 123 -38.53 -20.04 52.70
N ALA A 124 -38.83 -20.58 51.52
CA ALA A 124 -40.03 -21.36 51.26
C ALA A 124 -40.01 -22.71 52.00
N GLU A 125 -38.85 -23.37 52.07
CA GLU A 125 -38.67 -24.61 52.82
C GLU A 125 -38.84 -24.39 54.33
N ASN A 126 -38.26 -23.31 54.87
CA ASN A 126 -38.37 -22.97 56.28
C ASN A 126 -39.84 -22.69 56.69
N VAL A 127 -40.60 -21.96 55.86
CA VAL A 127 -42.04 -21.73 56.07
C VAL A 127 -42.81 -23.06 56.06
N ARG A 128 -42.52 -23.95 55.09
CA ARG A 128 -43.15 -25.27 55.01
C ARG A 128 -42.85 -26.13 56.25
N GLY A 129 -41.63 -26.10 56.76
CA GLY A 129 -41.23 -26.79 57.98
C GLY A 129 -42.00 -26.30 59.21
N SER A 130 -42.17 -24.97 59.35
CA SER A 130 -42.96 -24.37 60.43
C SER A 130 -44.41 -24.83 60.44
N ILE A 131 -45.07 -24.83 59.27
CA ILE A 131 -46.49 -25.24 59.14
C ILE A 131 -46.69 -26.72 59.49
N VAL A 132 -45.75 -27.59 59.11
CA VAL A 132 -45.83 -29.03 59.43
C VAL A 132 -45.57 -29.28 60.92
N GLY A 133 -44.62 -28.57 61.53
CA GLY A 133 -44.35 -28.67 62.97
C GLY A 133 -45.51 -28.20 63.84
N GLU A 134 -46.28 -27.22 63.38
CA GLU A 134 -47.47 -26.70 64.08
C GLU A 134 -48.68 -27.65 63.96
N LYS A 135 -48.79 -28.42 62.87
CA LYS A 135 -49.83 -29.47 62.71
C LYS A 135 -49.56 -30.76 63.50
N LEU A 136 -48.36 -30.94 64.04
CA LEU A 136 -47.94 -32.13 64.78
C LEU A 136 -47.95 -31.94 66.31
N ARG A 137 -48.39 -30.77 66.80
CA ARG A 137 -48.70 -30.51 68.22
C ARG A 137 -50.21 -30.49 68.44
#